data_AF-A0A183H3Z8-F1
#
_entry.id   AF-A0A183H3Z8-F1
#
_cell.length_a   1.000
_cell.length_b   1.000
_cell.length_c   1.000
_cell.angle_alpha   90.00
_cell.angle_beta   90.00
_cell.angle_gamma   90.00
#
_symmetry.space_group_name_H-M   'P 1'
#
loop_
_entity.id
_entity.type
_entity.pdbx_description
1 polymer ?
#
loop_
_entity_poly.entity_id
_entity_poly.type
_entity_poly.pdbx_seq_one_letter_code
_entity_poly.pdbx_strand_id
1 'polypeptide(L)'
;MSVLRTVISAFHASKTYAFSTEQYDVFIQYALVEMEHHPDDVITLLMKFLENNANIRRDVTQGLITQVSCALASSGNIQRKRFAQQIADAFVGRFPDARLKNDAIAIDSYRSVSIQDRTVHNAIVELFSAAATPTCLMDHKISTLAQMARSQPCVVLRHLPLLSACLASVAQLPVRQLRTNSYQSLLQYIPKLLLDLAPQSFEEADRLQAILQTFFTLFENVGCGRTWIPLAQILQNVCVAYLELNAKSAKTYFLTQIEAIKQLCLCLKSPSSKILIDMIMCLNRVEE
;
A
#
# COMPACT_ATOMS: atom_id res chain seq x y z
N MET A 1 -5.83 22.16 -31.33
CA MET A 1 -4.42 21.89 -30.92
C MET A 1 -4.31 22.20 -29.44
N SER A 2 -3.68 21.32 -28.65
CA SER A 2 -3.51 21.53 -27.21
C SER A 2 -2.34 22.47 -26.96
N VAL A 3 -2.61 23.62 -26.32
CA VAL A 3 -1.58 24.61 -25.98
C VAL A 3 -0.65 24.01 -24.94
N LEU A 4 -1.21 23.32 -23.94
CA LEU A 4 -0.46 22.67 -22.88
C LEU A 4 0.50 21.60 -23.40
N ARG A 5 0.08 20.75 -24.36
CA ARG A 5 0.99 19.78 -25.01
C ARG A 5 2.14 20.45 -25.73
N THR A 6 1.87 21.60 -26.38
CA THR A 6 2.88 22.36 -27.11
C THR A 6 3.91 22.95 -26.15
N VAL A 7 3.46 23.55 -25.04
CA VAL A 7 4.33 24.10 -23.99
C VAL A 7 5.18 23.00 -23.34
N ILE A 8 4.58 21.86 -22.99
CA ILE A 8 5.31 20.71 -22.43
C ILE A 8 6.37 20.18 -23.41
N SER A 9 6.02 20.08 -24.70
CA SER A 9 6.96 19.61 -25.73
C SER A 9 8.12 20.58 -25.92
N ALA A 10 7.84 21.89 -25.94
CA ALA A 10 8.86 22.92 -26.02
C ALA A 10 9.78 22.90 -24.78
N PHE A 11 9.21 22.66 -23.59
CA PHE A 11 9.99 22.49 -22.36
C PHE A 11 10.93 21.29 -22.46
N HIS A 12 10.46 20.12 -22.91
CA HIS A 12 11.32 18.95 -23.08
C HIS A 12 12.44 19.17 -24.10
N ALA A 13 12.20 19.96 -25.14
CA ALA A 13 13.23 20.33 -26.11
C ALA A 13 14.27 21.31 -25.52
N SER A 14 13.86 22.14 -24.57
CA SER A 14 14.71 23.12 -23.89
C SER A 14 15.48 22.49 -22.73
N LYS A 15 16.71 22.04 -22.99
CA LYS A 15 17.55 21.35 -22.00
C LYS A 15 18.09 22.23 -20.86
N THR A 16 17.88 23.55 -20.89
CA THR A 16 18.77 24.50 -20.19
C THR A 16 18.15 25.65 -19.39
N TYR A 17 16.83 25.78 -19.27
CA TYR A 17 16.25 26.92 -18.53
C TYR A 17 15.49 26.52 -17.27
N ALA A 18 15.83 27.18 -16.15
CA ALA A 18 14.96 27.28 -14.98
C ALA A 18 13.82 28.24 -15.34
N PHE A 19 12.58 27.86 -15.06
CA PHE A 19 11.44 28.75 -15.27
C PHE A 19 11.48 29.90 -14.26
N SER A 20 11.13 31.11 -14.71
CA SER A 20 10.80 32.20 -13.81
C SER A 20 9.42 31.99 -13.18
N THR A 21 9.13 32.72 -12.11
CA THR A 21 7.82 32.70 -11.45
C THR A 21 6.69 33.05 -12.42
N GLU A 22 6.91 34.02 -13.30
CA GLU A 22 5.94 34.44 -14.32
C GLU A 22 5.68 33.33 -15.34
N GLN A 23 6.72 32.57 -15.71
CA GLN A 23 6.56 31.46 -16.64
C GLN A 23 5.77 30.30 -16.01
N TYR A 24 5.96 30.04 -14.71
CA TYR A 24 5.12 29.07 -14.00
C TYR A 24 3.66 29.53 -13.92
N ASP A 25 3.40 30.81 -13.67
CA ASP A 25 2.04 31.35 -13.63
C ASP A 25 1.37 31.19 -15.00
N VAL A 26 2.02 31.68 -16.07
CA VAL A 26 1.51 31.54 -17.44
C VAL A 26 1.24 30.09 -17.81
N PHE A 27 2.11 29.15 -17.42
CA PHE A 27 1.88 27.72 -17.63
C PHE A 27 0.59 27.25 -16.96
N ILE A 28 0.39 27.58 -15.68
CA ILE A 28 -0.82 27.20 -14.94
C ILE A 28 -2.05 27.91 -15.51
N GLN A 29 -1.96 29.17 -15.95
CA GLN A 29 -3.06 29.85 -16.64
C GLN A 29 -3.48 29.10 -17.90
N TYR A 30 -2.53 28.63 -18.72
CA TYR A 30 -2.86 27.82 -19.90
C TYR A 30 -3.53 26.50 -19.51
N ALA A 31 -3.05 25.81 -18.48
CA ALA A 31 -3.68 24.59 -17.99
C ALA A 31 -5.13 24.84 -17.52
N LEU A 32 -5.35 25.89 -16.72
CA LEU A 32 -6.67 26.24 -16.19
C LEU A 32 -7.66 26.64 -17.30
N VAL A 33 -7.19 27.33 -18.35
CA VAL A 33 -8.04 27.67 -19.51
C VAL A 33 -8.36 26.43 -20.34
N GLU A 34 -7.38 25.54 -20.56
CA GLU A 34 -7.61 24.32 -21.34
C GLU A 34 -8.52 23.32 -20.62
N MET A 35 -8.54 23.35 -19.28
CA MET A 35 -9.48 22.58 -18.45
C MET A 35 -10.96 22.92 -18.67
N GLU A 36 -11.29 24.09 -19.23
CA GLU A 36 -12.68 24.44 -19.58
C GLU A 36 -13.27 23.49 -20.62
N HIS A 37 -12.40 22.93 -21.48
CA HIS A 37 -12.82 22.10 -22.61
C HIS A 37 -12.45 20.63 -22.40
N HIS A 38 -11.30 20.35 -21.78
CA HIS A 38 -10.73 19.00 -21.69
C HIS A 38 -10.10 18.71 -20.31
N PRO A 39 -10.89 18.69 -19.21
CA PRO A 39 -10.37 18.59 -17.85
C PRO A 39 -9.56 17.31 -17.60
N ASP A 40 -10.06 16.13 -17.99
CA ASP A 40 -9.40 14.84 -17.73
C ASP A 40 -8.08 14.69 -18.49
N ASP A 41 -8.04 15.14 -19.74
CA ASP A 41 -6.83 15.12 -20.58
C ASP A 41 -5.76 16.05 -20.01
N VAL A 42 -6.15 17.26 -19.59
CA VAL A 42 -5.23 18.23 -18.99
C VAL A 42 -4.67 17.70 -17.67
N ILE A 43 -5.51 17.16 -16.78
CA ILE A 43 -5.07 16.55 -15.52
C ILE A 43 -4.08 15.41 -15.80
N THR A 44 -4.41 14.51 -16.71
CA THR A 44 -3.55 13.36 -17.05
C THR A 44 -2.19 13.82 -17.59
N LEU A 45 -2.20 14.79 -18.50
CA LEU A 45 -0.98 15.34 -19.12
C LEU A 45 -0.11 16.06 -18.08
N LEU A 46 -0.73 16.91 -17.25
CA LEU A 46 -0.06 17.68 -16.23
C LEU A 46 0.53 16.78 -15.15
N MET A 47 -0.22 15.78 -14.66
CA MET A 47 0.29 14.83 -13.66
C MET A 47 1.47 14.04 -14.21
N LYS A 48 1.41 13.55 -15.45
CA LYS A 48 2.53 12.85 -16.09
C LYS A 48 3.76 13.75 -16.21
N PHE A 49 3.57 15.02 -16.55
CA PHE A 49 4.64 16.00 -16.62
C PHE A 49 5.28 16.27 -15.25
N LEU A 50 4.47 16.46 -14.21
CA LEU A 50 4.95 16.69 -12.84
C LEU A 50 5.66 15.46 -12.26
N GLU A 51 5.16 14.25 -12.50
CA GLU A 51 5.81 12.98 -12.10
C GLU A 51 7.19 12.82 -12.75
N ASN A 52 7.32 13.11 -14.04
CA ASN A 52 8.60 13.05 -14.75
C ASN A 52 9.60 14.06 -14.18
N ASN A 53 9.16 15.28 -13.89
CA ASN A 53 10.03 16.33 -13.37
C ASN A 53 10.35 16.17 -11.88
N ALA A 54 9.48 15.57 -11.07
CA ALA A 54 9.71 15.38 -9.63
C ALA A 54 11.02 14.62 -9.31
N ASN A 55 11.50 13.78 -10.25
CA ASN A 55 12.75 13.04 -10.11
C ASN A 55 13.97 13.73 -10.71
N ILE A 56 13.78 14.57 -11.72
CA ILE A 56 14.87 15.16 -12.53
C ILE A 56 15.10 16.63 -12.17
N ARG A 57 14.01 17.37 -11.95
CA ARG A 57 13.92 18.84 -11.78
C ARG A 57 12.83 19.16 -10.74
N ARG A 58 13.11 18.89 -9.47
CA ARG A 58 12.18 19.13 -8.34
C ARG A 58 11.71 20.59 -8.25
N ASP A 59 12.59 21.52 -8.63
CA ASP A 59 12.32 22.95 -8.74
C ASP A 59 11.11 23.26 -9.64
N VAL A 60 10.97 22.52 -10.74
CA VAL A 60 9.87 22.70 -11.71
C VAL A 60 8.55 22.24 -11.14
N THR A 61 8.53 21.06 -10.53
CA THR A 61 7.33 20.55 -9.85
C THR A 61 6.92 21.48 -8.70
N GLN A 62 7.88 21.96 -7.90
CA GLN A 62 7.61 22.89 -6.81
C GLN A 62 7.07 24.24 -7.30
N GLY A 63 7.66 24.80 -8.36
CA GLY A 63 7.23 26.06 -8.95
C GLY A 63 5.80 26.00 -9.46
N LEU A 64 5.46 24.95 -10.21
CA LEU A 64 4.10 24.75 -10.72
C LEU A 64 3.07 24.54 -9.60
N ILE A 65 3.40 23.75 -8.57
CA ILE A 65 2.50 23.51 -7.44
C ILE A 65 2.30 24.76 -6.58
N THR A 66 3.32 25.60 -6.48
CA THR A 66 3.20 26.90 -5.83
C THR A 66 2.18 27.77 -6.57
N GLN A 67 2.21 27.79 -7.91
CA GLN A 67 1.24 28.54 -8.71
C GLN A 67 -0.18 27.96 -8.65
N VAL A 68 -0.33 26.63 -8.56
CA VAL A 68 -1.64 26.00 -8.27
C VAL A 68 -2.17 26.46 -6.91
N SER A 69 -1.30 26.52 -5.88
CA SER A 69 -1.67 27.03 -4.55
C SER A 69 -2.04 28.51 -4.57
N CYS A 70 -1.34 29.34 -5.36
CA CYS A 70 -1.70 30.74 -5.59
C CYS A 70 -3.08 30.87 -6.25
N ALA A 71 -3.38 30.02 -7.25
CA ALA A 71 -4.68 30.00 -7.91
C ALA A 71 -5.82 29.59 -6.95
N LEU A 72 -5.57 28.62 -6.06
CA LEU A 72 -6.49 28.20 -5.00
C LEU A 72 -6.77 29.31 -3.98
N ALA A 73 -5.73 30.02 -3.55
CA ALA A 73 -5.84 31.13 -2.60
C ALA A 73 -6.48 32.39 -3.22
N SER A 74 -6.58 32.48 -4.54
CA SER A 74 -7.15 33.65 -5.22
C SER A 74 -8.66 33.79 -4.98
N SER A 75 -9.11 35.03 -4.74
CA SER A 75 -10.54 35.36 -4.50
C SER A 75 -11.32 35.67 -5.77
N GLY A 76 -10.68 35.67 -6.94
CA GLY A 76 -11.22 36.28 -8.16
C GLY A 76 -12.27 35.45 -8.90
N ASN A 77 -11.91 34.22 -9.32
CA ASN A 77 -12.73 33.44 -10.24
C ASN A 77 -13.02 32.04 -9.66
N ILE A 78 -14.29 31.81 -9.31
CA ILE A 78 -14.78 30.56 -8.70
C ILE A 78 -14.49 29.36 -9.61
N GLN A 79 -14.65 29.50 -10.92
CA GLN A 79 -14.40 28.41 -11.87
C GLN A 79 -12.92 28.05 -11.93
N ARG A 80 -12.03 29.06 -11.98
CA ARG A 80 -10.57 28.82 -11.91
C ARG A 80 -10.16 28.17 -10.59
N LYS A 81 -10.75 28.60 -9.46
CA LYS A 81 -10.50 27.96 -8.16
C LYS A 81 -10.93 26.48 -8.16
N ARG A 82 -12.07 26.14 -8.78
CA ARG A 82 -12.50 24.73 -8.93
C ARG A 82 -11.55 23.91 -9.79
N PHE A 83 -11.03 24.46 -10.88
CA PHE A 83 -10.05 23.75 -11.71
C PHE A 83 -8.69 23.58 -11.00
N ALA A 84 -8.22 24.61 -10.30
CA ALA A 84 -7.03 24.51 -9.46
C ALA A 84 -7.21 23.45 -8.35
N GLN A 85 -8.42 23.35 -7.77
CA GLN A 85 -8.77 22.30 -6.82
C GLN A 85 -8.69 20.90 -7.43
N GLN A 86 -9.22 20.69 -8.64
CA GLN A 86 -9.11 19.39 -9.33
C GLN A 86 -7.66 19.00 -9.60
N ILE A 87 -6.81 19.96 -10.00
CA ILE A 87 -5.37 19.72 -10.17
C ILE A 87 -4.72 19.36 -8.83
N ALA A 88 -5.07 20.06 -7.75
CA ALA A 88 -4.56 19.81 -6.41
C ALA A 88 -4.95 18.42 -5.89
N ASP A 89 -6.22 18.04 -6.04
CA ASP A 89 -6.73 16.73 -5.64
C ASP A 89 -6.05 15.61 -6.44
N ALA A 90 -5.88 15.80 -7.76
CA ALA A 90 -5.15 14.88 -8.60
C ALA A 90 -3.67 14.75 -8.16
N PHE A 91 -3.04 15.86 -7.79
CA PHE A 91 -1.66 15.87 -7.31
C PHE A 91 -1.53 15.12 -5.98
N VAL A 92 -2.39 15.41 -5.00
CA VAL A 92 -2.41 14.69 -3.70
C VAL A 92 -2.66 13.19 -3.91
N GLY A 93 -3.52 12.81 -4.86
CA GLY A 93 -3.73 11.41 -5.22
C GLY A 93 -2.50 10.72 -5.85
N ARG A 94 -1.60 11.48 -6.49
CA ARG A 94 -0.38 10.96 -7.17
C ARG A 94 0.89 11.07 -6.33
N PHE A 95 0.88 11.88 -5.29
CA PHE A 95 1.99 12.11 -4.37
C PHE A 95 1.48 11.95 -2.93
N PRO A 96 1.65 10.76 -2.32
CA PRO A 96 1.02 10.43 -1.04
C PRO A 96 1.62 11.20 0.13
N ASP A 97 2.81 11.79 -0.06
CA ASP A 97 3.47 12.69 0.88
C ASP A 97 3.04 14.16 0.70
N ALA A 98 2.07 14.43 -0.18
CA ALA A 98 1.47 15.75 -0.35
C ALA A 98 0.12 15.84 0.36
N ARG A 99 -0.16 16.97 0.99
CA ARG A 99 -1.44 17.26 1.64
C ARG A 99 -1.94 18.64 1.27
N LEU A 100 -3.24 18.75 1.06
CA LEU A 100 -3.90 20.03 0.89
C LEU A 100 -4.24 20.62 2.27
N LYS A 101 -3.71 21.80 2.58
CA LYS A 101 -3.97 22.52 3.84
C LYS A 101 -4.16 23.99 3.56
N ASN A 102 -5.31 24.54 3.95
CA ASN A 102 -5.65 25.97 3.82
C ASN A 102 -5.41 26.52 2.40
N ASP A 103 -5.99 25.88 1.38
CA ASP A 103 -5.83 26.26 -0.03
C ASP A 103 -4.37 26.21 -0.57
N ALA A 104 -3.46 25.53 0.14
CA ALA A 104 -2.09 25.33 -0.28
C ALA A 104 -1.69 23.85 -0.24
N ILE A 105 -0.89 23.42 -1.21
CA ILE A 105 -0.36 22.06 -1.27
C ILE A 105 0.97 22.04 -0.51
N ALA A 106 1.01 21.36 0.63
CA ALA A 106 2.23 21.09 1.37
C ALA A 106 2.81 19.75 0.92
N ILE A 107 4.08 19.74 0.52
CA ILE A 107 4.76 18.54 0.02
C ILE A 107 5.87 18.18 1.01
N ASP A 108 5.71 17.05 1.70
CA ASP A 108 6.77 16.52 2.56
C ASP A 108 7.82 15.75 1.73
N SER A 109 7.42 15.14 0.60
CA SER A 109 8.32 14.46 -0.35
C SER A 109 7.74 14.41 -1.77
N TYR A 110 8.62 14.50 -2.78
CA TYR A 110 8.26 14.48 -4.20
C TYR A 110 8.25 13.07 -4.83
N ARG A 111 8.26 12.01 -4.02
CA ARG A 111 8.25 10.65 -4.54
C ARG A 111 6.86 10.31 -5.11
N SER A 112 6.78 10.03 -6.40
CA SER A 112 5.52 9.61 -7.03
C SER A 112 5.05 8.25 -6.49
N VAL A 113 3.73 8.04 -6.45
CA VAL A 113 3.14 6.73 -6.12
C VAL A 113 3.74 5.63 -7.01
N SER A 114 3.97 5.87 -8.30
CA SER A 114 4.49 4.86 -9.23
C SER A 114 5.89 4.35 -8.87
N ILE A 115 6.78 5.22 -8.38
CA ILE A 115 8.14 4.83 -7.98
C ILE A 115 8.12 4.13 -6.63
N GLN A 116 7.31 4.63 -5.70
CA GLN A 116 7.12 3.99 -4.39
C GLN A 116 6.51 2.60 -4.56
N ASP A 117 5.46 2.47 -5.37
CA ASP A 117 4.82 1.20 -5.71
C ASP A 117 5.83 0.23 -6.34
N ARG A 118 6.60 0.67 -7.34
CA ARG A 118 7.63 -0.18 -7.95
C ARG A 118 8.70 -0.63 -6.95
N THR A 119 9.09 0.25 -6.03
CA THR A 119 10.10 -0.06 -5.01
C THR A 119 9.59 -1.12 -4.04
N VAL A 120 8.36 -0.96 -3.53
CA VAL A 120 7.72 -1.93 -2.65
C VAL A 120 7.46 -3.25 -3.37
N HIS A 121 6.96 -3.21 -4.61
CA HIS A 121 6.78 -4.37 -5.47
C HIS A 121 8.08 -5.17 -5.60
N ASN A 122 9.18 -4.51 -5.98
CA ASN A 122 10.48 -5.17 -6.11
C ASN A 122 10.95 -5.75 -4.78
N ALA A 123 10.79 -5.04 -3.67
CA ALA A 123 11.16 -5.53 -2.35
C ALA A 123 10.39 -6.81 -1.96
N ILE A 124 9.09 -6.88 -2.29
CA ILE A 124 8.28 -8.08 -2.07
C ILE A 124 8.77 -9.22 -2.95
N VAL A 125 8.95 -9.00 -4.26
CA VAL A 125 9.41 -10.04 -5.19
C VAL A 125 10.79 -10.56 -4.79
N GLU A 126 11.72 -9.66 -4.41
CA GLU A 126 13.05 -10.03 -3.92
C GLU A 126 13.00 -10.82 -2.62
N LEU A 127 12.10 -10.48 -1.69
CA LEU A 127 11.93 -11.21 -0.43
C LEU A 127 11.51 -12.67 -0.69
N PHE A 128 10.54 -12.91 -1.58
CA PHE A 128 10.11 -14.26 -1.94
C PHE A 128 11.16 -15.02 -2.75
N SER A 129 11.87 -14.32 -3.64
CA SER A 129 12.98 -14.92 -4.42
C SER A 129 14.16 -15.31 -3.52
N ALA A 130 14.47 -14.50 -2.51
CA ALA A 130 15.48 -14.79 -1.50
C ALA A 130 15.11 -16.05 -0.70
N ALA A 131 13.83 -16.22 -0.34
CA ALA A 131 13.36 -17.41 0.38
C ALA A 131 13.55 -18.71 -0.42
N ALA A 132 13.43 -18.64 -1.74
CA ALA A 132 13.69 -19.77 -2.64
C ALA A 132 15.18 -20.09 -2.83
N THR A 133 16.09 -19.21 -2.38
CA THR A 133 17.53 -19.35 -2.53
C THR A 133 18.16 -19.85 -1.22
N PRO A 134 18.71 -21.08 -1.16
CA PRO A 134 19.13 -21.72 0.10
C PRO A 134 20.19 -20.98 0.91
N THR A 135 21.01 -20.14 0.26
CA THR A 135 22.14 -19.43 0.87
C THR A 135 21.84 -17.96 1.18
N CYS A 136 20.65 -17.46 0.85
CA CYS A 136 20.32 -16.06 1.03
C CYS A 136 19.89 -15.74 2.47
N LEU A 137 20.47 -14.69 3.06
CA LEU A 137 20.09 -14.20 4.37
C LEU A 137 18.79 -13.36 4.26
N MET A 138 17.73 -13.83 4.91
CA MET A 138 16.42 -13.20 4.89
C MET A 138 16.36 -11.88 5.67
N ASP A 139 17.19 -11.72 6.71
CA ASP A 139 17.08 -10.63 7.68
C ASP A 139 17.18 -9.25 7.03
N HIS A 140 18.06 -9.08 6.05
CA HIS A 140 18.19 -7.81 5.33
C HIS A 140 16.92 -7.50 4.52
N LYS A 141 16.37 -8.49 3.79
CA LYS A 141 15.15 -8.31 2.98
C LYS A 141 13.92 -8.03 3.84
N ILE A 142 13.79 -8.75 4.96
CA ILE A 142 12.76 -8.50 5.97
C ILE A 142 12.90 -7.08 6.54
N SER A 143 14.11 -6.66 6.89
CA SER A 143 14.37 -5.32 7.45
C SER A 143 14.03 -4.21 6.45
N THR A 144 14.35 -4.40 5.17
CA THR A 144 13.99 -3.46 4.10
C THR A 144 12.48 -3.26 3.99
N LEU A 145 11.71 -4.36 3.91
CA LEU A 145 10.26 -4.25 3.80
C LEU A 145 9.61 -3.72 5.11
N ALA A 146 10.17 -4.06 6.27
CA ALA A 146 9.72 -3.51 7.55
C ALA A 146 10.00 -2.00 7.68
N GLN A 147 11.11 -1.51 7.12
CA GLN A 147 11.38 -0.08 7.04
C GLN A 147 10.37 0.60 6.12
N MET A 148 10.08 0.01 4.96
CA MET A 148 9.06 0.53 4.03
C MET A 148 7.68 0.60 4.69
N ALA A 149 7.26 -0.46 5.39
CA ALA A 149 5.99 -0.50 6.11
C ALA A 149 5.85 0.61 7.16
N ARG A 150 6.93 0.91 7.89
CA ARG A 150 6.93 2.03 8.87
C ARG A 150 6.94 3.39 8.21
N SER A 151 7.68 3.55 7.12
CA SER A 151 7.82 4.85 6.46
C SER A 151 6.65 5.20 5.54
N GLN A 152 6.03 4.20 4.93
CA GLN A 152 5.05 4.34 3.84
C GLN A 152 4.00 3.19 3.91
N PRO A 153 3.24 3.09 5.02
CA PRO A 153 2.32 1.97 5.24
C PRO A 153 1.26 1.85 4.13
N CYS A 154 0.71 2.97 3.66
CA CYS A 154 -0.30 3.01 2.59
C CYS A 154 0.19 2.39 1.27
N VAL A 155 1.47 2.58 0.93
CA VAL A 155 2.08 1.99 -0.27
C VAL A 155 2.18 0.48 -0.10
N VAL A 156 2.60 0.00 1.07
CA VAL A 156 2.67 -1.44 1.36
C VAL A 156 1.30 -2.10 1.37
N LEU A 157 0.29 -1.44 1.94
CA LEU A 157 -1.11 -1.92 1.97
C LEU A 157 -1.67 -2.17 0.55
N ARG A 158 -1.38 -1.27 -0.39
CA ARG A 158 -1.76 -1.45 -1.81
C ARG A 158 -1.17 -2.71 -2.45
N HIS A 159 -0.09 -3.25 -1.88
CA HIS A 159 0.59 -4.45 -2.38
C HIS A 159 0.20 -5.73 -1.63
N LEU A 160 -0.77 -5.70 -0.70
CA LEU A 160 -1.31 -6.92 -0.08
C LEU A 160 -1.81 -7.96 -1.10
N PRO A 161 -2.45 -7.61 -2.24
CA PRO A 161 -2.82 -8.60 -3.26
C PRO A 161 -1.61 -9.35 -3.86
N LEU A 162 -0.48 -8.65 -4.07
CA LEU A 162 0.76 -9.29 -4.53
C LEU A 162 1.32 -10.23 -3.46
N LEU A 163 1.35 -9.79 -2.20
CA LEU A 163 1.77 -10.62 -1.07
C LEU A 163 0.94 -11.90 -0.97
N SER A 164 -0.39 -11.78 -1.13
CA SER A 164 -1.30 -12.92 -1.16
C SER A 164 -0.98 -13.89 -2.30
N ALA A 165 -0.79 -13.40 -3.52
CA ALA A 165 -0.45 -14.24 -4.67
C ALA A 165 0.90 -14.96 -4.52
N CYS A 166 1.92 -14.26 -4.03
CA CYS A 166 3.23 -14.86 -3.75
C CYS A 166 3.13 -15.90 -2.62
N LEU A 167 2.39 -15.62 -1.55
CA LEU A 167 2.18 -16.55 -0.44
C LEU A 167 1.43 -17.81 -0.88
N ALA A 168 0.40 -17.67 -1.74
CA ALA A 168 -0.33 -18.81 -2.28
C ALA A 168 0.60 -19.77 -3.05
N SER A 169 1.58 -19.24 -3.78
CA SER A 169 2.60 -20.04 -4.46
C SER A 169 3.51 -20.77 -3.47
N VAL A 170 3.90 -20.11 -2.37
CA VAL A 170 4.69 -20.74 -1.29
C VAL A 170 3.90 -21.84 -0.60
N ALA A 171 2.61 -21.65 -0.36
CA ALA A 171 1.77 -22.64 0.33
C ALA A 171 1.63 -23.98 -0.43
N GLN A 172 1.91 -23.99 -1.74
CA GLN A 172 1.91 -25.21 -2.56
C GLN A 172 3.22 -26.01 -2.47
N LEU A 173 4.26 -25.47 -1.83
CA LEU A 173 5.54 -26.15 -1.72
C LEU A 173 5.46 -27.36 -0.78
N PRO A 174 6.25 -28.43 -1.02
CA PRO A 174 6.33 -29.56 -0.12
C PRO A 174 6.72 -29.14 1.30
N VAL A 175 6.09 -29.73 2.32
CA VAL A 175 6.34 -29.43 3.75
C VAL A 175 7.83 -29.46 4.10
N ARG A 176 8.61 -30.35 3.48
CA ARG A 176 10.06 -30.44 3.69
C ARG A 176 10.80 -29.15 3.30
N GLN A 177 10.39 -28.48 2.23
CA GLN A 177 10.96 -27.20 1.80
C GLN A 177 10.51 -26.05 2.70
N LEU A 178 9.24 -26.05 3.11
CA LEU A 178 8.70 -25.03 4.02
C LEU A 178 9.37 -25.02 5.40
N ARG A 179 10.01 -26.12 5.81
CA ARG A 179 10.80 -26.23 7.04
C ARG A 179 12.20 -25.61 6.95
N THR A 180 12.63 -25.15 5.78
CA THR A 180 13.90 -24.43 5.66
C THR A 180 13.82 -23.08 6.37
N ASN A 181 14.94 -22.65 6.97
CA ASN A 181 14.98 -21.40 7.73
C ASN A 181 14.45 -20.20 6.93
N SER A 182 14.77 -20.12 5.64
CA SER A 182 14.36 -19.00 4.79
C SER A 182 12.84 -18.91 4.61
N TYR A 183 12.16 -20.03 4.30
CA TYR A 183 10.70 -20.05 4.22
C TYR A 183 10.04 -19.89 5.60
N GLN A 184 10.63 -20.43 6.67
CA GLN A 184 10.10 -20.20 8.02
C GLN A 184 10.14 -18.72 8.40
N SER A 185 11.26 -18.02 8.15
CA SER A 185 11.39 -16.59 8.40
C SER A 185 10.40 -15.78 7.56
N LEU A 186 10.22 -16.15 6.28
CA LEU A 186 9.21 -15.53 5.42
C LEU A 186 7.80 -15.71 5.98
N LEU A 187 7.40 -16.96 6.26
CA LEU A 187 6.05 -17.29 6.73
C LEU A 187 5.72 -16.62 8.07
N GLN A 188 6.70 -16.46 8.96
CA GLN A 188 6.52 -15.74 10.23
C GLN A 188 6.47 -14.22 10.04
N TYR A 189 7.19 -13.69 9.05
CA TYR A 189 7.25 -12.25 8.82
C TYR A 189 5.96 -11.71 8.20
N ILE A 190 5.33 -12.41 7.26
CA ILE A 190 4.08 -11.94 6.62
C ILE A 190 2.96 -11.59 7.63
N PRO A 191 2.58 -12.45 8.60
CA PRO A 191 1.55 -12.09 9.58
C PRO A 191 2.03 -11.01 10.55
N LYS A 192 3.34 -10.92 10.83
CA LYS A 192 3.90 -9.80 11.58
C LYS A 192 3.74 -8.48 10.83
N LEU A 193 4.00 -8.46 9.52
CA LEU A 193 3.80 -7.29 8.66
C LEU A 193 2.34 -6.82 8.68
N LEU A 194 1.36 -7.74 8.71
CA LEU A 194 -0.05 -7.38 8.86
C LEU A 194 -0.33 -6.65 10.18
N LEU A 195 0.27 -7.11 11.29
CA LEU A 195 0.17 -6.44 12.59
C LEU A 195 0.86 -5.08 12.59
N ASP A 196 2.03 -4.97 11.96
CA ASP A 196 2.77 -3.71 11.85
C ASP A 196 2.04 -2.66 11.00
N LEU A 197 1.13 -3.09 10.11
CA LEU A 197 0.27 -2.24 9.27
C LEU A 197 -1.14 -2.01 9.87
N ALA A 198 -1.38 -2.43 11.11
CA ALA A 198 -2.62 -2.17 11.80
C ALA A 198 -2.77 -0.66 12.12
N PRO A 199 -4.01 -0.12 12.13
CA PRO A 199 -5.27 -0.82 11.93
C PRO A 199 -5.67 -1.03 10.46
N GLN A 200 -5.04 -0.33 9.51
CA GLN A 200 -5.53 -0.23 8.13
C GLN A 200 -5.52 -1.58 7.39
N SER A 201 -4.58 -2.46 7.69
CA SER A 201 -4.55 -3.83 7.15
C SER A 201 -5.79 -4.67 7.52
N PHE A 202 -6.51 -4.30 8.58
CA PHE A 202 -7.71 -5.01 9.07
C PHE A 202 -9.03 -4.36 8.61
N GLU A 203 -8.97 -3.18 8.00
CA GLU A 203 -10.14 -2.52 7.38
C GLU A 203 -10.45 -3.13 5.99
N GLU A 204 -9.40 -3.50 5.23
CA GLU A 204 -9.52 -4.13 3.91
C GLU A 204 -9.80 -5.64 4.02
N ALA A 205 -10.99 -5.99 4.50
CA ALA A 205 -11.39 -7.35 4.87
C ALA A 205 -11.06 -8.41 3.79
N ASP A 206 -11.38 -8.18 2.52
CA ASP A 206 -11.15 -9.15 1.44
C ASP A 206 -9.65 -9.49 1.26
N ARG A 207 -8.77 -8.48 1.35
CA ARG A 207 -7.32 -8.65 1.15
C ARG A 207 -6.70 -9.39 2.33
N LEU A 208 -7.11 -9.05 3.56
CA LEU A 208 -6.68 -9.75 4.76
C LEU A 208 -7.13 -11.21 4.73
N GLN A 209 -8.41 -11.46 4.42
CA GLN A 209 -8.99 -12.79 4.38
C GLN A 209 -8.29 -13.69 3.35
N ALA A 210 -7.94 -13.17 2.17
CA ALA A 210 -7.17 -13.94 1.18
C ALA A 210 -5.81 -14.43 1.71
N ILE A 211 -5.11 -13.60 2.49
CA ILE A 211 -3.85 -13.98 3.14
C ILE A 211 -4.10 -15.01 4.25
N LEU A 212 -5.09 -14.77 5.11
CA LEU A 212 -5.45 -15.70 6.19
C LEU A 212 -5.87 -17.07 5.66
N GLN A 213 -6.66 -17.11 4.58
CA GLN A 213 -7.08 -18.34 3.93
C GLN A 213 -5.88 -19.19 3.52
N THR A 214 -4.86 -18.54 2.95
CA THR A 214 -3.64 -19.23 2.54
C THR A 214 -2.92 -19.86 3.74
N PHE A 215 -2.86 -19.16 4.88
CA PHE A 215 -2.29 -19.70 6.10
C PHE A 215 -3.13 -20.84 6.69
N PHE A 216 -4.44 -20.70 6.72
CA PHE A 216 -5.36 -21.73 7.20
C PHE A 216 -5.20 -23.03 6.40
N THR A 217 -5.22 -22.94 5.07
CA THR A 217 -4.95 -24.08 4.18
C THR A 217 -3.54 -24.65 4.38
N LEU A 218 -2.54 -23.81 4.63
CA LEU A 218 -1.19 -24.28 4.96
C LEU A 218 -1.19 -25.11 6.26
N PHE A 219 -1.86 -24.64 7.31
CA PHE A 219 -1.94 -25.36 8.59
C PHE A 219 -2.72 -26.67 8.50
N GLU A 220 -3.79 -26.72 7.69
CA GLU A 220 -4.49 -27.97 7.37
C GLU A 220 -3.56 -29.01 6.74
N ASN A 221 -2.66 -28.56 5.85
CA ASN A 221 -1.72 -29.44 5.15
C ASN A 221 -0.49 -29.84 5.99
N VAL A 222 0.06 -28.92 6.80
CA VAL A 222 1.29 -29.18 7.56
C VAL A 222 1.05 -29.80 8.93
N GLY A 223 -0.17 -29.68 9.46
CA GLY A 223 -0.59 -30.18 10.77
C GLY A 223 0.08 -29.49 11.97
N CYS A 224 -0.23 -30.01 13.17
CA CYS A 224 0.31 -29.51 14.44
C CYS A 224 1.72 -30.06 14.70
N GLY A 225 2.75 -29.22 14.58
CA GLY A 225 4.14 -29.61 14.85
C GLY A 225 4.94 -28.52 15.55
N ARG A 226 5.95 -28.91 16.35
CA ARG A 226 6.80 -27.96 17.11
C ARG A 226 7.42 -26.88 16.22
N THR A 227 7.77 -27.25 14.99
CA THR A 227 8.33 -26.38 13.95
C THR A 227 7.41 -25.21 13.57
N TRP A 228 6.10 -25.35 13.76
CA TRP A 228 5.08 -24.36 13.38
C TRP A 228 4.58 -23.51 14.54
N ILE A 229 5.02 -23.79 15.77
CA ILE A 229 4.60 -23.05 16.98
C ILE A 229 4.82 -21.54 16.86
N PRO A 230 6.00 -21.04 16.40
CA PRO A 230 6.21 -19.59 16.27
C PRO A 230 5.25 -18.94 15.28
N LEU A 231 4.98 -19.60 14.15
CA LEU A 231 4.03 -19.14 13.16
C LEU A 231 2.60 -19.15 13.71
N ALA A 232 2.21 -20.23 14.40
CA ALA A 232 0.90 -20.36 15.02
C ALA A 232 0.65 -19.24 16.03
N GLN A 233 1.63 -18.92 16.88
CA GLN A 233 1.50 -17.83 17.86
C GLN A 233 1.21 -16.49 17.19
N ILE A 234 1.92 -16.15 16.11
CA ILE A 234 1.74 -14.86 15.43
C ILE A 234 0.39 -14.85 14.71
N LEU A 235 -0.02 -15.95 14.06
CA LEU A 235 -1.32 -16.04 13.40
C LEU A 235 -2.49 -15.97 14.38
N GLN A 236 -2.37 -16.57 15.57
CA GLN A 236 -3.38 -16.41 16.63
C GLN A 236 -3.52 -14.94 17.01
N ASN A 237 -2.41 -14.20 17.11
CA ASN A 237 -2.44 -12.76 17.40
C ASN A 237 -3.09 -11.95 16.27
N VAL A 238 -2.82 -12.29 15.00
CA VAL A 238 -3.52 -11.67 13.85
C VAL A 238 -5.02 -11.93 13.92
N CYS A 239 -5.43 -13.15 14.23
CA CYS A 239 -6.85 -13.49 14.31
C CYS A 239 -7.57 -12.74 15.44
N VAL A 240 -6.92 -12.60 16.61
CA VAL A 240 -7.45 -11.79 17.71
C VAL A 240 -7.50 -10.31 17.34
N ALA A 241 -6.44 -9.75 16.75
CA ALA A 241 -6.44 -8.38 16.28
C ALA A 241 -7.56 -8.12 15.25
N TYR A 242 -7.86 -9.10 14.39
CA TYR A 242 -8.97 -8.97 13.44
C TYR A 242 -10.34 -8.91 14.13
N LEU A 243 -10.54 -9.69 15.21
CA LEU A 243 -11.75 -9.59 16.03
C LEU A 243 -11.88 -8.25 16.73
N GLU A 244 -10.77 -7.69 17.21
CA GLU A 244 -10.75 -6.43 17.95
C GLU A 244 -10.97 -5.23 17.02
N LEU A 245 -10.33 -5.23 15.85
CA LEU A 245 -10.34 -4.10 14.92
C LEU A 245 -11.52 -4.15 13.94
N ASN A 246 -12.02 -5.34 13.58
CA ASN A 246 -13.10 -5.51 12.62
C ASN A 246 -13.99 -6.73 12.94
N ALA A 247 -14.58 -6.71 14.14
CA ALA A 247 -15.37 -7.81 14.69
C ALA A 247 -16.45 -8.37 13.75
N LYS A 248 -17.14 -7.51 13.00
CA LYS A 248 -18.25 -7.93 12.12
C LYS A 248 -17.74 -8.83 11.01
N SER A 249 -16.76 -8.34 10.23
CA SER A 249 -16.19 -9.12 9.12
C SER A 249 -15.39 -10.32 9.62
N ALA A 250 -14.67 -10.18 10.74
CA ALA A 250 -13.92 -11.27 11.35
C ALA A 250 -14.82 -12.43 11.77
N LYS A 251 -15.93 -12.17 12.48
CA LYS A 251 -16.87 -13.22 12.91
C LYS A 251 -17.47 -13.95 11.72
N THR A 252 -17.96 -13.22 10.70
CA THR A 252 -18.53 -13.83 9.50
C THR A 252 -17.51 -14.71 8.78
N TYR A 253 -16.27 -14.24 8.64
CA TYR A 253 -15.22 -15.04 8.00
C TYR A 253 -14.82 -16.25 8.84
N PHE A 254 -14.67 -16.10 10.16
CA PHE A 254 -14.24 -17.17 11.05
C PHE A 254 -15.27 -18.29 11.20
N LEU A 255 -16.56 -18.02 11.04
CA LEU A 255 -17.58 -19.07 10.87
C LEU A 255 -17.24 -20.02 9.72
N THR A 256 -16.75 -19.50 8.60
CA THR A 256 -16.37 -20.33 7.44
C THR A 256 -15.06 -21.10 7.65
N GLN A 257 -14.27 -20.73 8.66
CA GLN A 257 -12.92 -21.25 8.92
C GLN A 257 -12.79 -21.91 10.32
N ILE A 258 -13.91 -22.33 10.93
CA ILE A 258 -13.94 -22.86 12.30
C ILE A 258 -12.89 -23.97 12.51
N GLU A 259 -12.80 -24.91 11.57
CA GLU A 259 -11.94 -26.06 11.75
C GLU A 259 -10.45 -25.70 11.64
N ALA A 260 -10.09 -24.83 10.68
CA ALA A 260 -8.74 -24.29 10.57
C ALA A 260 -8.31 -23.52 11.83
N ILE A 261 -9.21 -22.72 12.41
CA ILE A 261 -8.92 -21.97 13.64
C ILE A 261 -8.76 -22.92 14.84
N LYS A 262 -9.58 -23.98 14.95
CA LYS A 262 -9.38 -25.00 15.98
C LYS A 262 -8.01 -25.67 15.84
N GLN A 263 -7.62 -26.08 14.62
CA GLN A 263 -6.30 -26.67 14.36
C GLN A 263 -5.16 -25.70 14.74
N LEU A 264 -5.30 -24.42 14.39
CA LEU A 264 -4.36 -23.37 14.79
C LEU A 264 -4.25 -23.25 16.32
N CYS A 265 -5.37 -23.33 17.04
CA CYS A 265 -5.40 -23.27 18.51
C CYS A 265 -4.86 -24.56 19.17
N LEU A 266 -4.93 -25.71 18.50
CA LEU A 266 -4.31 -26.95 18.96
C LEU A 266 -2.79 -26.92 18.86
N CYS A 267 -2.23 -26.20 17.89
CA CYS A 267 -0.78 -26.05 17.71
C CYS A 267 -0.07 -25.43 18.92
N LEU A 268 -0.73 -24.48 19.59
CA LEU A 268 -0.19 -23.76 20.74
C LEU A 268 -1.31 -23.23 21.63
N LYS A 269 -1.27 -23.58 22.91
CA LYS A 269 -2.12 -22.96 23.94
C LYS A 269 -1.53 -21.60 24.33
N SER A 270 -2.28 -20.54 24.10
CA SER A 270 -1.91 -19.16 24.43
C SER A 270 -3.15 -18.36 24.89
N PRO A 271 -2.98 -17.16 25.47
CA PRO A 271 -4.12 -16.27 25.73
C PRO A 271 -4.95 -16.01 24.47
N SER A 272 -4.28 -15.81 23.33
CA SER A 272 -4.93 -15.61 22.03
C SER A 272 -5.71 -16.86 21.59
N SER A 273 -5.15 -18.06 21.78
CA SER A 273 -5.88 -19.30 21.45
C SER A 273 -7.14 -19.47 22.31
N LYS A 274 -7.11 -19.05 23.58
CA LYS A 274 -8.28 -19.07 24.45
C LYS A 274 -9.39 -18.14 23.93
N ILE A 275 -9.04 -16.90 23.59
CA ILE A 275 -9.99 -15.93 23.01
C ILE A 275 -10.65 -16.49 21.75
N LEU A 276 -9.86 -17.10 20.86
CA LEU A 276 -10.37 -17.68 19.62
C LEU A 276 -11.29 -18.89 19.86
N ILE A 277 -10.94 -19.77 20.81
CA ILE A 277 -11.79 -20.92 21.18
C ILE A 277 -13.11 -20.43 21.80
N ASP A 278 -13.05 -19.49 22.74
CA ASP A 278 -14.24 -18.92 23.38
C ASP A 278 -15.15 -18.26 22.33
N MET A 279 -14.57 -17.55 21.36
CA MET A 279 -15.28 -16.96 20.22
C MET A 279 -15.98 -18.02 19.35
N ILE A 280 -15.29 -19.10 18.97
CA ILE A 280 -15.90 -20.21 18.22
C ILE A 280 -17.06 -20.84 18.99
N MET A 281 -16.90 -21.08 20.30
CA MET A 281 -17.97 -21.64 21.12
C MET A 281 -19.20 -20.73 21.17
N CYS A 282 -18.99 -19.41 21.25
CA CYS A 282 -20.09 -18.44 21.18
C CYS A 282 -20.78 -18.43 19.82
N LEU A 283 -20.03 -18.57 18.73
CA LEU A 283 -20.57 -18.59 17.37
C LEU A 283 -21.41 -19.84 17.08
N ASN A 284 -20.95 -21.03 17.50
CA ASN A 284 -21.68 -22.28 17.30
C ASN A 284 -23.05 -22.31 18.01
N ARG A 285 -23.22 -21.54 19.10
CA ARG A 285 -24.49 -21.43 19.83
C ARG A 285 -25.53 -20.54 19.14
N VAL A 286 -25.15 -19.81 18.11
CA VAL A 286 -26.04 -18.90 17.36
C VAL A 286 -26.62 -19.57 16.12
N GLU A 287 -26.09 -20.73 15.71
CA GLU A 287 -26.58 -21.54 14.59
C GLU A 287 -27.48 -22.72 15.02
N GLU A 288 -27.68 -22.93 16.34
CA GLU A 288 -28.69 -23.83 16.94
C GLU A 288 -29.95 -23.06 17.34
#